data_AF-A0A0Q0STI7-F1
#
_entry.id   AF-A0A0Q0STI7-F1
#
_cell.length_a   1.000
_cell.length_b   1.000
_cell.length_c   1.000
_cell.angle_alpha   90.00
_cell.angle_beta   90.00
_cell.angle_gamma   90.00
#
_symmetry.space_group_name_H-M   'P 1'
#
loop_
_entity.id
_entity.type
_entity.pdbx_description
1 polymer ?
#
loop_
_entity_poly.entity_id
_entity_poly.type
_entity_poly.pdbx_seq_one_letter_code
_entity_poly.pdbx_strand_id
1 'polypeptide(L)'
;MIQDAAVLHLLPEYFRSADEAAMAVARSIDLDSATPLSGFIVFDAGLNNYRISRPVSDAQAQAIKFNQKGQLNVDPSLKFRGSYCTSDKEGASKMVFETGERALYSNFFAPTYLARMISQDLIVRGSAGYWLAPNKAVLKFRSHADDEADQLVSQAPNILNELIDGTGSLVAYIQRVAQAGDLQVIQQSEFPGIWTTLGLVPIDWLPPVQPN
;
A
#
# COMPACT_ATOMS: atom_id res chain seq x y z
N MET A 1 -1.26 2.18 33.59
CA MET A 1 -0.03 2.22 32.77
C MET A 1 0.21 0.85 32.14
N ILE A 2 -0.74 0.37 31.32
CA ILE A 2 -0.67 -0.82 30.46
C ILE A 2 -1.80 -0.61 29.43
N GLN A 3 -1.59 0.00 28.27
CA GLN A 3 -2.68 0.05 27.26
C GLN A 3 -2.28 0.31 25.81
N ASP A 4 -1.00 0.23 25.45
CA ASP A 4 -0.59 0.85 24.18
C ASP A 4 -0.04 -0.11 23.12
N ALA A 5 0.46 -1.30 23.49
CA ALA A 5 0.54 -2.40 22.51
C ALA A 5 -0.86 -2.81 22.02
N ALA A 6 -1.92 -2.46 22.77
CA ALA A 6 -3.30 -2.58 22.34
C ALA A 6 -3.67 -1.57 21.23
N VAL A 7 -2.95 -0.45 21.06
CA VAL A 7 -3.26 0.56 20.02
C VAL A 7 -3.01 0.01 18.62
N LEU A 8 -1.95 -0.77 18.42
CA LEU A 8 -1.67 -1.42 17.13
C LEU A 8 -2.53 -2.67 16.89
N HIS A 9 -3.18 -3.24 17.91
CA HIS A 9 -3.90 -4.52 17.82
C HIS A 9 -3.14 -5.57 16.98
N LEU A 10 -1.88 -5.84 17.35
CA LEU A 10 -1.03 -6.79 16.61
C LEU A 10 -1.66 -8.19 16.59
N LEU A 11 -1.57 -8.83 15.44
CA LEU A 11 -1.92 -10.23 15.27
C LEU A 11 -0.97 -11.15 16.08
N PRO A 12 -1.46 -12.32 16.54
CA PRO A 12 -0.64 -13.27 17.32
C PRO A 12 0.46 -13.96 16.50
N GLU A 13 0.35 -13.95 15.17
CA GLU A 13 1.32 -14.56 14.26
C GLU A 13 2.64 -13.76 14.17
N TYR A 14 3.71 -14.50 13.89
CA TYR A 14 5.05 -13.97 13.68
C TYR A 14 5.55 -14.35 12.29
N PHE A 15 6.23 -13.41 11.65
CA PHE A 15 6.68 -13.57 10.27
C PHE A 15 8.18 -13.35 10.15
N ARG A 16 8.81 -14.03 9.18
CA ARG A 16 10.24 -13.91 8.93
C ARG A 16 10.59 -12.65 8.16
N SER A 17 9.61 -12.07 7.47
CA SER A 17 9.76 -10.84 6.70
C SER A 17 8.47 -10.01 6.70
N ALA A 18 8.59 -8.72 6.37
CA ALA A 18 7.45 -7.85 6.15
C ALA A 18 6.59 -8.32 4.95
N ASP A 19 7.21 -8.84 3.90
CA ASP A 19 6.52 -9.32 2.70
C ASP A 19 5.62 -10.53 3.04
N GLU A 20 6.13 -11.47 3.84
CA GLU A 20 5.35 -12.61 4.34
C GLU A 20 4.16 -12.16 5.20
N ALA A 21 4.36 -11.17 6.07
CA ALA A 21 3.30 -10.59 6.89
C ALA A 21 2.20 -9.95 6.02
N ALA A 22 2.58 -9.17 5.01
CA ALA A 22 1.65 -8.53 4.09
C ALA A 22 0.84 -9.54 3.27
N MET A 23 1.50 -10.59 2.76
CA MET A 23 0.81 -11.68 2.04
C MET A 23 -0.13 -12.46 2.95
N ALA A 24 0.24 -12.67 4.22
CA ALA A 24 -0.61 -13.36 5.18
C ALA A 24 -1.91 -12.57 5.46
N VAL A 25 -1.81 -11.26 5.69
CA VAL A 25 -3.01 -10.44 5.93
C VAL A 25 -3.89 -10.36 4.68
N ALA A 26 -3.31 -10.28 3.48
CA ALA A 26 -4.06 -10.29 2.22
C ALA A 26 -4.93 -11.55 2.05
N ARG A 27 -4.51 -12.68 2.63
CA ARG A 27 -5.27 -13.95 2.57
C ARG A 27 -6.33 -14.06 3.65
N SER A 28 -6.22 -13.29 4.73
CA SER A 28 -7.09 -13.41 5.91
C SER A 28 -8.21 -12.37 5.97
N ILE A 29 -8.18 -11.35 5.12
CA ILE A 29 -9.14 -10.24 5.17
C ILE A 29 -10.00 -10.22 3.91
N ASP A 30 -11.22 -9.72 4.04
CA ASP A 30 -12.07 -9.45 2.89
C ASP A 30 -11.55 -8.20 2.16
N LEU A 31 -10.90 -8.43 1.02
CA LEU A 31 -10.38 -7.38 0.13
C LEU A 31 -11.48 -6.77 -0.76
N ASP A 32 -12.73 -7.25 -0.64
CA ASP A 32 -13.89 -6.72 -1.34
C ASP A 32 -14.60 -5.61 -0.54
N SER A 33 -14.11 -5.25 0.65
CA SER A 33 -14.76 -4.24 1.49
C SER A 33 -14.94 -2.89 0.78
N ALA A 34 -16.09 -2.24 1.01
CA ALA A 34 -16.38 -0.91 0.46
C ALA A 34 -15.49 0.18 1.06
N THR A 35 -15.05 0.00 2.31
CA THR A 35 -14.22 0.98 3.02
C THR A 35 -12.75 0.55 2.96
N PRO A 36 -11.82 1.44 2.58
CA PRO A 36 -10.40 1.12 2.60
C PRO A 36 -9.93 0.84 4.04
N LEU A 37 -9.27 -0.30 4.20
CA LEU A 37 -8.64 -0.71 5.44
C LEU A 37 -7.14 -0.49 5.35
N SER A 38 -6.52 -0.11 6.47
CA SER A 38 -5.09 0.14 6.56
C SER A 38 -4.52 -0.48 7.84
N GLY A 39 -3.21 -0.68 7.86
CA GLY A 39 -2.49 -1.13 9.03
C GLY A 39 -0.99 -1.01 8.90
N PHE A 40 -0.28 -1.63 9.82
CA PHE A 40 1.16 -1.45 10.05
C PHE A 40 1.87 -2.78 10.16
N ILE A 41 3.10 -2.80 9.64
CA ILE A 41 4.06 -3.88 9.82
C ILE A 41 5.19 -3.33 10.69
N VAL A 42 5.49 -4.05 11.75
CA VAL A 42 6.55 -3.71 12.70
C VAL A 42 7.52 -4.86 12.84
N PHE A 43 8.77 -4.53 13.14
CA PHE A 43 9.77 -5.50 13.59
C PHE A 43 9.85 -5.45 15.11
N ASP A 44 9.63 -6.60 15.75
CA ASP A 44 9.74 -6.78 17.18
C ASP A 44 11.18 -7.18 17.51
N ALA A 45 11.95 -6.25 18.09
CA ALA A 45 13.35 -6.48 18.39
C ALA A 45 13.58 -7.52 19.50
N GLY A 46 12.60 -7.71 20.40
CA GLY A 46 12.69 -8.69 21.47
C GLY A 46 12.51 -10.12 20.96
N LEU A 47 11.65 -10.29 19.97
CA LEU A 47 11.34 -11.60 19.38
C LEU A 47 12.09 -11.87 18.07
N ASN A 48 12.82 -10.89 17.54
CA ASN A 48 13.55 -10.96 16.28
C ASN A 48 12.66 -11.42 15.11
N ASN A 49 11.43 -10.92 15.05
CA ASN A 49 10.43 -11.30 14.06
C ASN A 49 9.60 -10.08 13.62
N TYR A 50 8.96 -10.20 12.46
CA TYR A 50 7.97 -9.23 11.99
C TYR A 50 6.60 -9.56 12.56
N ARG A 51 5.82 -8.52 12.83
CA ARG A 51 4.44 -8.57 13.31
C ARG A 51 3.61 -7.59 12.52
N ILE A 52 2.32 -7.85 12.42
CA ILE A 52 1.39 -7.05 11.63
C ILE A 52 0.18 -6.66 12.49
N SER A 53 -0.30 -5.42 12.33
CA SER A 53 -1.53 -4.97 12.97
C SER A 53 -2.74 -5.68 12.38
N ARG A 54 -3.85 -5.74 13.13
CA ARG A 54 -5.16 -5.93 12.54
C ARG A 54 -5.48 -4.79 11.56
N PRO A 55 -6.24 -5.08 10.48
CA PRO A 55 -6.74 -4.03 9.61
C PRO A 55 -7.73 -3.16 10.40
N VAL A 56 -7.59 -1.85 10.26
CA VAL A 56 -8.51 -0.86 10.81
C VAL A 56 -8.94 0.09 9.70
N SER A 57 -9.92 0.97 9.95
CA SER A 57 -10.22 2.00 8.96
C SER A 57 -9.02 2.91 8.73
N ASP A 58 -8.89 3.46 7.53
CA ASP A 58 -7.77 4.35 7.23
C ASP A 58 -7.65 5.54 8.20
N ALA A 59 -8.79 6.12 8.61
CA ALA A 59 -8.83 7.19 9.61
C ALA A 59 -8.28 6.76 10.98
N GLN A 60 -8.57 5.54 11.42
CA GLN A 60 -8.03 4.99 12.67
C GLN A 60 -6.52 4.75 12.56
N ALA A 61 -6.06 4.21 11.44
CA ALA A 61 -4.62 4.02 11.21
C ALA A 61 -3.86 5.35 11.28
N GLN A 62 -4.40 6.43 10.71
CA GLN A 62 -3.76 7.76 10.73
C GLN A 62 -3.57 8.35 12.14
N ALA A 63 -4.36 7.92 13.13
CA ALA A 63 -4.20 8.35 14.52
C ALA A 63 -2.94 7.75 15.19
N ILE A 64 -2.43 6.64 14.65
CA ILE A 64 -1.22 5.98 15.17
C ILE A 64 0.01 6.71 14.64
N LYS A 65 0.88 7.16 15.56
CA LYS A 65 2.10 7.91 15.23
C LYS A 65 3.33 7.14 15.70
N PHE A 66 4.29 7.01 14.79
CA PHE A 66 5.66 6.60 15.10
C PHE A 66 6.52 7.85 15.24
N ASN A 67 7.54 7.80 16.10
CA ASN A 67 8.49 8.90 16.19
C ASN A 67 9.45 8.92 14.98
N GLN A 68 10.33 9.92 14.92
CA GLN A 68 11.31 10.08 13.83
C GLN A 68 12.30 8.91 13.70
N LYS A 69 12.42 8.05 14.72
CA LYS A 69 13.23 6.83 14.65
C LYS A 69 12.42 5.61 14.19
N GLY A 70 11.16 5.82 13.81
CA GLY A 70 10.22 4.75 13.47
C GLY A 70 9.75 3.93 14.65
N GLN A 71 9.94 4.40 15.89
CA GLN A 71 9.54 3.63 17.06
C GLN A 71 8.17 4.08 17.52
N LEU A 72 7.37 3.12 17.98
CA LEU A 72 6.14 3.45 18.68
C LEU A 72 6.53 4.01 20.05
N ASN A 73 6.12 5.24 20.38
CA ASN A 73 6.55 5.90 21.63
C ASN A 73 6.26 5.08 22.89
N VAL A 74 5.20 4.30 22.81
CA VAL A 74 4.62 3.53 23.90
C VAL A 74 5.13 2.09 23.95
N ASP A 75 5.78 1.61 22.88
CA ASP A 75 6.55 0.37 22.88
C ASP A 75 7.79 0.53 21.95
N PRO A 76 8.92 1.00 22.49
CA PRO A 76 10.13 1.24 21.70
C PRO A 76 10.79 -0.02 21.13
N SER A 77 10.36 -1.22 21.58
CA SER A 77 10.85 -2.50 21.04
C SER A 77 10.27 -2.78 19.64
N LEU A 78 9.13 -2.17 19.32
CA LEU A 78 8.48 -2.23 18.02
C LEU A 78 9.00 -1.13 17.11
N LYS A 79 9.62 -1.55 16.01
CA LYS A 79 10.15 -0.65 14.98
C LYS A 79 9.26 -0.71 13.73
N PHE A 80 8.76 0.42 13.29
CA PHE A 80 8.02 0.57 12.03
C PHE A 80 8.85 0.04 10.85
N ARG A 81 8.19 -0.73 9.99
CA ARG A 81 8.78 -1.31 8.77
C ARG A 81 7.92 -1.11 7.54
N GLY A 82 6.66 -0.74 7.72
CA GLY A 82 5.79 -0.45 6.60
C GLY A 82 4.35 -0.29 7.00
N SER A 83 3.55 0.19 6.06
CA SER A 83 2.10 0.20 6.16
C SER A 83 1.51 -0.64 5.04
N TYR A 84 0.34 -1.20 5.27
CA TYR A 84 -0.45 -1.84 4.23
C TYR A 84 -1.82 -1.18 4.12
N CYS A 85 -2.47 -1.30 2.96
CA CYS A 85 -3.89 -1.02 2.83
C CYS A 85 -4.57 -1.78 1.69
N THR A 86 -5.89 -1.75 1.70
CA THR A 86 -6.75 -2.31 0.66
C THR A 86 -7.20 -1.26 -0.35
N SER A 87 -7.77 -1.73 -1.46
CA SER A 87 -8.41 -0.86 -2.45
C SER A 87 -9.47 0.08 -1.91
N ASP A 88 -9.40 1.34 -2.36
CA ASP A 88 -10.49 2.30 -2.26
C ASP A 88 -11.53 1.98 -3.34
N LYS A 89 -12.45 1.07 -3.03
CA LYS A 89 -13.50 0.67 -3.96
C LYS A 89 -14.51 1.78 -4.22
N GLU A 90 -14.73 2.70 -3.29
CA GLU A 90 -15.62 3.83 -3.51
C GLU A 90 -15.02 4.78 -4.57
N GLY A 91 -13.74 5.14 -4.40
CA GLY A 91 -12.97 5.89 -5.38
C GLY A 91 -12.93 5.19 -6.74
N ALA A 92 -12.61 3.89 -6.76
CA ALA A 92 -12.61 3.10 -7.99
C ALA A 92 -14.00 3.06 -8.65
N SER A 93 -15.08 2.94 -7.86
CA SER A 93 -16.44 2.90 -8.40
C SER A 93 -16.87 4.22 -9.03
N LYS A 94 -16.38 5.37 -8.56
CA LYS A 94 -16.60 6.67 -9.22
C LYS A 94 -15.95 6.70 -10.60
N MET A 95 -14.71 6.22 -10.71
CA MET A 95 -13.95 6.12 -11.98
C MET A 95 -14.61 5.16 -13.00
N VAL A 96 -15.25 4.09 -12.53
CA VAL A 96 -15.92 3.05 -13.34
C VAL A 96 -17.02 3.62 -14.22
N PHE A 97 -17.81 4.56 -13.70
CA PHE A 97 -18.94 5.11 -14.43
C PHE A 97 -18.53 6.01 -15.59
N GLU A 98 -17.32 6.58 -15.53
CA GLU A 98 -16.87 7.60 -16.48
C GLU A 98 -15.99 7.03 -17.60
N THR A 99 -15.25 5.95 -17.35
CA THR A 99 -14.22 5.43 -18.28
C THR A 99 -14.43 3.98 -18.76
N GLY A 100 -15.29 3.19 -18.11
CA GLY A 100 -15.54 1.78 -18.46
C GLY A 100 -14.43 0.79 -18.06
N GLU A 101 -13.34 1.25 -17.45
CA GLU A 101 -12.15 0.43 -17.12
C GLU A 101 -12.18 -0.16 -15.69
N ARG A 102 -13.31 -0.79 -15.30
CA ARG A 102 -13.54 -1.24 -13.91
C ARG A 102 -12.49 -2.18 -13.33
N ALA A 103 -12.02 -3.13 -14.14
CA ALA A 103 -11.05 -4.13 -13.71
C ALA A 103 -9.65 -3.54 -13.52
N LEU A 104 -9.34 -2.44 -14.21
CA LEU A 104 -8.12 -1.70 -14.02
C LEU A 104 -8.19 -0.99 -12.66
N TYR A 105 -9.09 -0.02 -12.47
CA TYR A 105 -9.12 0.86 -11.29
C TYR A 105 -9.23 0.16 -9.94
N SER A 106 -10.01 -0.92 -9.85
CA SER A 106 -10.16 -1.67 -8.58
C SER A 106 -8.87 -2.32 -8.07
N ASN A 107 -7.85 -2.47 -8.92
CA ASN A 107 -6.59 -3.13 -8.61
C ASN A 107 -5.41 -2.16 -8.40
N PHE A 108 -5.66 -0.84 -8.30
CA PHE A 108 -4.61 0.17 -8.15
C PHE A 108 -4.63 0.89 -6.82
N PHE A 109 -3.44 1.23 -6.32
CA PHE A 109 -3.27 2.05 -5.13
C PHE A 109 -3.54 3.53 -5.42
N ALA A 110 -4.38 4.14 -4.59
CA ALA A 110 -4.75 5.54 -4.72
C ALA A 110 -3.51 6.46 -4.57
N PRO A 111 -3.33 7.48 -5.44
CA PRO A 111 -2.21 8.41 -5.37
C PRO A 111 -2.02 9.04 -3.99
N THR A 112 -3.11 9.38 -3.32
CA THR A 112 -3.10 9.97 -1.97
C THR A 112 -2.58 9.01 -0.90
N TYR A 113 -2.84 7.71 -1.04
CA TYR A 113 -2.27 6.71 -0.15
C TYR A 113 -0.76 6.60 -0.39
N LEU A 114 -0.33 6.49 -1.64
CA LEU A 114 1.08 6.41 -1.99
C LEU A 114 1.87 7.63 -1.51
N ALA A 115 1.33 8.85 -1.70
CA ALA A 115 1.94 10.07 -1.20
C ALA A 115 2.17 10.03 0.31
N ARG A 116 1.21 9.47 1.06
CA ARG A 116 1.36 9.30 2.51
C ARG A 116 2.45 8.29 2.85
N MET A 117 2.58 7.20 2.09
CA MET A 117 3.64 6.21 2.30
C MET A 117 5.01 6.81 2.05
N ILE A 118 5.17 7.52 0.94
CA ILE A 118 6.42 8.23 0.61
C ILE A 118 6.76 9.20 1.74
N SER A 119 5.80 10.02 2.17
CA SER A 119 5.99 10.95 3.29
C SER A 119 6.43 10.26 4.58
N GLN A 120 5.89 9.07 4.89
CA GLN A 120 6.29 8.28 6.06
C GLN A 120 7.69 7.70 5.89
N ASP A 121 8.03 7.21 4.69
CA ASP A 121 9.34 6.66 4.40
C ASP A 121 10.44 7.72 4.47
N LEU A 122 10.15 8.95 4.05
CA LEU A 122 11.07 10.08 4.19
C LEU A 122 11.44 10.36 5.66
N ILE A 123 10.53 10.11 6.60
CA ILE A 123 10.73 10.34 8.03
C ILE A 123 11.49 9.17 8.69
N VAL A 124 11.03 7.93 8.47
CA VAL A 124 11.54 6.77 9.21
C VAL A 124 12.69 6.06 8.49
N ARG A 125 12.76 6.19 7.15
CA ARG A 125 13.70 5.57 6.21
C ARG A 125 13.69 4.03 6.24
N GLY A 126 13.59 3.43 5.05
CA GLY A 126 13.62 1.97 4.89
C GLY A 126 12.31 1.29 5.26
N SER A 127 11.20 2.03 5.22
CA SER A 127 9.86 1.48 5.27
C SER A 127 9.40 1.07 3.88
N ALA A 128 8.49 0.11 3.82
CA ALA A 128 7.87 -0.30 2.58
C ALA A 128 6.36 -0.09 2.66
N GLY A 129 5.79 0.26 1.53
CA GLY A 129 4.36 0.27 1.37
C GLY A 129 3.82 -0.98 0.75
N TYR A 130 2.72 -1.50 1.28
CA TYR A 130 2.05 -2.68 0.75
C TYR A 130 0.63 -2.34 0.31
N TRP A 131 0.27 -2.78 -0.89
CA TRP A 131 -1.07 -2.65 -1.42
C TRP A 131 -1.68 -4.03 -1.57
N LEU A 132 -2.88 -4.21 -1.03
CA LEU A 132 -3.62 -5.47 -1.05
C LEU A 132 -4.82 -5.32 -2.00
N ALA A 133 -4.65 -5.77 -3.24
CA ALA A 133 -5.67 -5.64 -4.27
C ALA A 133 -6.81 -6.67 -4.09
N PRO A 134 -8.06 -6.36 -4.51
CA PRO A 134 -9.22 -7.25 -4.38
C PRO A 134 -9.04 -8.64 -4.97
N ASN A 135 -8.28 -8.76 -6.06
CA ASN A 135 -7.92 -10.05 -6.67
C ASN A 135 -6.71 -10.71 -6.00
N LYS A 136 -6.44 -10.37 -4.73
CA LYS A 136 -5.34 -10.88 -3.90
C LYS A 136 -3.93 -10.59 -4.43
N ALA A 137 -3.77 -9.72 -5.42
CA ALA A 137 -2.44 -9.22 -5.72
C ALA A 137 -1.89 -8.45 -4.52
N VAL A 138 -0.61 -8.63 -4.24
CA VAL A 138 0.10 -7.84 -3.24
C VAL A 138 1.23 -7.12 -3.93
N LEU A 139 1.16 -5.79 -3.91
CA LEU A 139 2.23 -4.93 -4.40
C LEU A 139 3.00 -4.36 -3.22
N LYS A 140 4.27 -4.10 -3.47
CA LYS A 140 5.21 -3.49 -2.55
C LYS A 140 5.81 -2.28 -3.23
N PHE A 141 5.87 -1.16 -2.52
CA PHE A 141 6.51 0.06 -3.00
C PHE A 141 7.56 0.53 -2.00
N ARG A 142 8.71 0.99 -2.50
CA ARG A 142 9.71 1.71 -1.71
C ARG A 142 10.14 2.95 -2.47
N SER A 143 10.10 4.09 -1.81
CA SER A 143 10.50 5.36 -2.41
C SER A 143 12.00 5.39 -2.64
N HIS A 144 12.44 5.99 -3.74
CA HIS A 144 13.85 6.38 -3.92
C HIS A 144 14.20 7.68 -3.17
N ALA A 145 13.19 8.39 -2.68
CA ALA A 145 13.30 9.62 -1.90
C ALA A 145 14.10 10.72 -2.64
N ASP A 146 13.77 10.87 -3.91
CA ASP A 146 14.29 11.83 -4.88
C ASP A 146 13.19 12.84 -5.29
N ASP A 147 13.51 13.69 -6.26
CA ASP A 147 12.63 14.74 -6.75
C ASP A 147 11.34 14.14 -7.36
N GLU A 148 11.43 12.97 -7.99
CA GLU A 148 10.31 12.22 -8.55
C GLU A 148 9.33 11.80 -7.44
N ALA A 149 9.84 11.28 -6.33
CA ALA A 149 9.02 10.94 -5.17
C ALA A 149 8.34 12.18 -4.55
N ASP A 150 9.06 13.30 -4.43
CA ASP A 150 8.51 14.55 -3.89
C ASP A 150 7.43 15.16 -4.82
N GLN A 151 7.62 15.07 -6.13
CA GLN A 151 6.61 15.46 -7.12
C GLN A 151 5.36 14.60 -7.00
N LEU A 152 5.52 13.28 -6.86
CA LEU A 152 4.40 12.37 -6.74
C LEU A 152 3.58 12.64 -5.47
N VAL A 153 4.25 12.95 -4.36
CA VAL A 153 3.59 13.38 -3.12
C VAL A 153 2.80 14.68 -3.34
N SER A 154 3.44 15.69 -3.93
CA SER A 154 2.86 17.02 -4.11
C SER A 154 1.69 17.04 -5.08
N GLN A 155 1.74 16.22 -6.14
CA GLN A 155 0.72 16.15 -7.19
C GLN A 155 -0.37 15.11 -6.92
N ALA A 156 -0.25 14.28 -5.88
CA ALA A 156 -1.19 13.19 -5.63
C ALA A 156 -2.68 13.58 -5.65
N PRO A 157 -3.13 14.71 -5.07
CA PRO A 157 -4.53 15.13 -5.19
C PRO A 157 -4.94 15.43 -6.63
N ASN A 158 -4.06 16.07 -7.42
CA ASN A 158 -4.34 16.41 -8.82
C ASN A 158 -4.37 15.14 -9.67
N ILE A 159 -3.40 14.24 -9.49
CA ILE A 159 -3.38 12.94 -10.18
C ILE A 159 -4.66 12.15 -9.87
N LEU A 160 -5.09 12.13 -8.61
CA LEU A 160 -6.34 11.46 -8.24
C LEU A 160 -7.54 12.08 -8.96
N ASN A 161 -7.65 13.41 -9.00
CA ASN A 161 -8.73 14.09 -9.72
C ASN A 161 -8.68 13.81 -11.23
N GLU A 162 -7.50 13.88 -11.85
CA GLU A 162 -7.32 13.55 -13.27
C GLU A 162 -7.73 12.12 -13.60
N LEU A 163 -7.41 11.16 -12.73
CA LEU A 163 -7.83 9.75 -12.87
C LEU A 163 -9.34 9.56 -12.65
N ILE A 164 -9.94 10.32 -11.72
CA ILE A 164 -11.39 10.31 -11.48
C ILE A 164 -12.12 10.85 -12.71
N ASP A 165 -11.74 12.04 -13.18
CA ASP A 165 -12.39 12.76 -14.28
C ASP A 165 -12.06 12.15 -15.67
N GLY A 166 -11.28 11.06 -15.71
CA GLY A 166 -10.86 10.38 -16.95
C GLY A 166 -9.92 11.19 -17.86
N THR A 167 -9.36 12.30 -17.36
CA THR A 167 -8.44 13.16 -18.10
C THR A 167 -6.98 12.70 -17.97
N GLY A 168 -6.67 11.94 -16.92
CA GLY A 168 -5.37 11.34 -16.65
C GLY A 168 -5.25 9.93 -17.21
N SER A 169 -4.02 9.53 -17.55
CA SER A 169 -3.73 8.14 -17.93
C SER A 169 -3.24 7.34 -16.73
N LEU A 170 -3.94 6.25 -16.45
CA LEU A 170 -3.58 5.30 -15.40
C LEU A 170 -2.23 4.62 -15.67
N VAL A 171 -1.96 4.29 -16.93
CA VAL A 171 -0.64 3.76 -17.34
C VAL A 171 0.45 4.78 -17.04
N ALA A 172 0.25 6.05 -17.41
CA ALA A 172 1.21 7.11 -17.11
C ALA A 172 1.42 7.28 -15.59
N TYR A 173 0.36 7.16 -14.79
CA TYR A 173 0.49 7.17 -13.33
C TYR A 173 1.38 6.03 -12.83
N ILE A 174 1.15 4.78 -13.25
CA ILE A 174 1.97 3.64 -12.81
C ILE A 174 3.43 3.76 -13.24
N GLN A 175 3.68 4.25 -14.45
CA GLN A 175 5.02 4.53 -14.93
C GLN A 175 5.71 5.58 -14.05
N ARG A 176 5.02 6.66 -13.65
CA ARG A 176 5.55 7.64 -12.68
C ARG A 176 5.85 7.02 -11.32
N VAL A 177 5.00 6.11 -10.84
CA VAL A 177 5.26 5.40 -9.58
C VAL A 177 6.50 4.53 -9.68
N ALA A 178 6.65 3.76 -10.77
CA ALA A 178 7.81 2.92 -11.01
C ALA A 178 9.10 3.73 -11.23
N GLN A 179 8.99 5.00 -11.63
CA GLN A 179 10.11 5.94 -11.72
C GLN A 179 10.51 6.49 -10.34
N ALA A 180 9.52 6.79 -9.48
CA ALA A 180 9.75 7.37 -8.14
C ALA A 180 10.21 6.34 -7.08
N GLY A 181 10.32 5.06 -7.44
CA GLY A 181 10.65 4.01 -6.49
C GLY A 181 10.58 2.59 -7.01
N ASP A 182 10.91 1.64 -6.15
CA ASP A 182 10.83 0.22 -6.43
C ASP A 182 9.38 -0.26 -6.25
N LEU A 183 8.58 -0.22 -7.31
CA LEU A 183 7.27 -0.88 -7.34
C LEU A 183 7.45 -2.36 -7.72
N GLN A 184 7.00 -3.28 -6.86
CA GLN A 184 7.16 -4.72 -7.04
C GLN A 184 5.84 -5.45 -6.82
N VAL A 185 5.57 -6.46 -7.65
CA VAL A 185 4.51 -7.44 -7.41
C VAL A 185 5.09 -8.61 -6.63
N ILE A 186 4.68 -8.77 -5.37
CA ILE A 186 5.15 -9.85 -4.50
C ILE A 186 4.15 -11.01 -4.39
N GLN A 187 2.89 -10.77 -4.73
CA GLN A 187 1.87 -11.80 -4.96
C GLN A 187 1.06 -11.42 -6.20
N GLN A 188 0.91 -12.37 -7.14
CA GLN A 188 0.15 -12.16 -8.37
C GLN A 188 -1.35 -12.00 -8.10
N SER A 189 -2.03 -11.31 -9.00
CA SER A 189 -3.48 -11.29 -9.05
C SER A 189 -4.06 -12.64 -9.46
N GLU A 190 -5.14 -13.05 -8.79
CA GLU A 190 -6.07 -14.07 -9.31
C GLU A 190 -6.80 -13.54 -10.56
N PHE A 191 -7.19 -14.45 -11.47
CA PHE A 191 -7.88 -14.08 -12.70
C PHE A 191 -9.33 -13.67 -12.41
N PRO A 192 -9.85 -12.56 -13.00
CA PRO A 192 -9.16 -11.63 -13.89
C PRO A 192 -8.31 -10.60 -13.13
N GLY A 193 -7.08 -10.36 -13.60
CA GLY A 193 -6.17 -9.42 -12.95
C GLY A 193 -5.06 -8.92 -13.85
N ILE A 194 -4.48 -7.77 -13.46
CA ILE A 194 -3.45 -7.06 -14.23
C ILE A 194 -2.03 -7.25 -13.68
N TRP A 195 -1.92 -7.76 -12.46
CA TRP A 195 -0.65 -7.96 -11.77
C TRP A 195 -0.20 -9.40 -11.92
N THR A 196 0.07 -9.79 -13.16
CA THR A 196 0.34 -11.20 -13.54
C THR A 196 1.81 -11.56 -13.53
N THR A 197 2.73 -10.60 -13.40
CA THR A 197 4.18 -10.83 -13.40
C THR A 197 4.75 -10.49 -12.03
N LEU A 198 5.43 -11.45 -11.38
CA LEU A 198 6.14 -11.22 -10.12
C LEU A 198 7.42 -10.42 -10.33
N GLY A 199 7.81 -9.64 -9.33
CA GLY A 199 9.05 -8.87 -9.32
C GLY A 199 8.83 -7.39 -9.61
N LEU A 200 9.90 -6.71 -10.03
CA LEU A 200 9.89 -5.28 -10.28
C LEU A 200 8.97 -4.92 -11.45
N VAL A 201 8.11 -3.93 -11.23
CA VAL A 201 7.31 -3.29 -12.28
C VAL A 201 8.22 -2.33 -13.02
N PRO A 202 8.43 -2.51 -14.35
CA PRO A 202 9.35 -1.68 -15.09
C PRO A 202 8.75 -0.28 -15.35
N ILE A 203 9.62 0.70 -15.60
CA ILE A 203 9.23 2.11 -15.83
C ILE A 203 8.39 2.31 -17.11
N ASP A 204 8.45 1.35 -18.03
CA ASP A 204 7.68 1.31 -19.29
C ASP A 204 6.52 0.32 -19.20
N TRP A 205 6.06 0.01 -17.97
CA TRP A 205 4.97 -0.93 -17.74
C TRP A 205 3.75 -0.62 -18.61
N LEU A 206 3.20 -1.69 -19.18
CA LEU A 206 1.95 -1.70 -19.90
C LEU A 206 1.05 -2.79 -19.28
N PRO A 207 -0.27 -2.58 -19.23
CA PRO A 207 -1.19 -3.59 -18.74
C PRO A 207 -1.08 -4.85 -19.61
N PRO A 208 -1.10 -6.05 -19.01
CA PRO A 208 -1.11 -7.28 -19.79
C PRO A 208 -2.35 -7.30 -20.68
N VAL A 209 -2.17 -7.68 -21.94
CA VAL A 209 -3.28 -7.89 -22.89
C VAL A 209 -4.17 -8.97 -22.29
N GLN A 210 -5.38 -8.60 -21.86
CA GLN A 210 -6.34 -9.60 -21.39
C GLN A 210 -6.77 -10.44 -22.61
N PRO A 211 -6.60 -11.77 -22.59
CA PRO A 211 -7.16 -12.60 -23.65
C PRO A 211 -8.69 -12.45 -23.62
N ASN A 212 -9.27 -12.13 -24.78
CA ASN A 212 -10.72 -12.11 -25.01
C ASN A 212 -11.36 -13.48 -24.72
#